data_AF-K9UU30-F1
#
_entry.id   AF-K9UU30-F1
#
_cell.length_a   1.000
_cell.length_b   1.000
_cell.length_c   1.000
_cell.angle_alpha   90.00
_cell.angle_beta   90.00
_cell.angle_gamma   90.00
#
_symmetry.space_group_name_H-M   'P 1'
#
loop_
_entity.id
_entity.type
_entity.pdbx_description
1 polymer ?
#
loop_
_entity_poly.entity_id
_entity_poly.type
_entity_poly.pdbx_seq_one_letter_code
_entity_poly.pdbx_strand_id
1 'polypeptide(L)'
;LEQHLQDVRKRVQDLEQKMKVVENLQDDFDFNYKTLKSQGDMQDLNGNNQSVTRQKMQQLEQMLTALDQMRRSIVSELAGLLSAMEYVQKTLTDEELADWKRRQQIACIGGPPNICLDRLENWITSLAESQLQTRQQIKKLEELQQKVSYKGDPIVQHRP
;
A
#
# COMPACT_ATOMS: atom_id res chain seq x y z
N LEU A 1 -15.22 10.57 -14.03
CA LEU A 1 -15.28 9.52 -12.99
C LEU A 1 -14.60 8.21 -13.41
N GLU A 2 -15.01 7.59 -14.51
CA GLU A 2 -14.43 6.31 -15.01
C GLU A 2 -12.89 6.29 -15.05
N GLN A 3 -12.28 7.32 -15.64
CA GLN A 3 -10.82 7.45 -15.71
C GLN A 3 -10.15 7.52 -14.32
N HIS A 4 -10.78 8.20 -13.36
CA HIS A 4 -10.27 8.28 -11.99
C HIS A 4 -10.40 6.94 -11.26
N LEU A 5 -11.47 6.18 -11.49
CA LEU A 5 -11.60 4.82 -10.97
C LEU A 5 -10.57 3.87 -11.57
N GLN A 6 -10.28 4.00 -12.86
CA GLN A 6 -9.21 3.24 -13.51
C GLN A 6 -7.84 3.58 -12.92
N ASP A 7 -7.55 4.86 -12.68
CA ASP A 7 -6.33 5.30 -12.01
C ASP A 7 -6.23 4.74 -10.57
N VAL A 8 -7.31 4.83 -9.78
CA VAL A 8 -7.38 4.26 -8.43
C VAL A 8 -7.06 2.76 -8.47
N ARG A 9 -7.71 1.99 -9.35
CA ARG A 9 -7.44 0.54 -9.48
C ARG A 9 -6.00 0.25 -9.84
N LYS A 10 -5.42 0.98 -10.79
CA LYS A 10 -4.02 0.82 -11.18
C LYS A 10 -3.09 1.09 -10.01
N ARG A 11 -3.29 2.18 -9.27
CA ARG A 11 -2.46 2.55 -8.13
C ARG A 11 -2.55 1.54 -6.99
N VAL A 12 -3.72 0.93 -6.77
CA VAL A 12 -3.89 -0.17 -5.82
C VAL A 12 -3.03 -1.37 -6.23
N GLN A 13 -3.04 -1.75 -7.51
CA GLN A 13 -2.22 -2.87 -8.02
C GLN A 13 -0.72 -2.57 -7.93
N ASP A 14 -0.31 -1.35 -8.28
CA ASP A 14 1.09 -0.92 -8.21
C ASP A 14 1.62 -0.97 -6.77
N LEU A 15 0.81 -0.52 -5.80
CA LEU A 15 1.14 -0.60 -4.37
C LEU A 15 1.26 -2.05 -3.89
N GLU A 16 0.38 -2.94 -4.33
CA GLU A 16 0.46 -4.36 -4.00
C GLU A 16 1.79 -4.96 -4.45
N GLN A 17 2.22 -4.63 -5.67
CA GLN A 17 3.50 -5.11 -6.20
C GLN A 17 4.69 -4.56 -5.40
N LYS A 18 4.65 -3.29 -4.99
CA LYS A 18 5.68 -2.71 -4.13
C LYS A 18 5.73 -3.36 -2.75
N MET A 19 4.59 -3.75 -2.19
CA MET A 19 4.54 -4.48 -0.92
C MET A 19 5.23 -5.85 -1.02
N LYS A 20 5.07 -6.56 -2.15
CA LYS A 20 5.78 -7.83 -2.39
C LYS A 20 7.30 -7.62 -2.45
N VAL A 21 7.75 -6.53 -3.06
CA VAL A 21 9.19 -6.18 -3.09
C VAL A 21 9.71 -5.88 -1.68
N VAL A 22 8.96 -5.14 -0.87
CA VAL A 22 9.33 -4.87 0.53
C VAL A 22 9.40 -6.15 1.34
N GLU A 23 8.42 -7.05 1.19
CA GLU A 23 8.43 -8.35 1.87
C GLU A 23 9.67 -9.17 1.53
N ASN A 24 9.99 -9.32 0.24
CA ASN A 24 11.18 -10.04 -0.20
C ASN A 24 12.47 -9.42 0.35
N LEU A 25 12.59 -8.09 0.32
CA LEU A 25 13.77 -7.40 0.83
C LEU A 25 13.95 -7.60 2.35
N GLN A 26 12.85 -7.67 3.09
CA GLN A 26 12.88 -7.96 4.52
C GLN A 26 13.27 -9.40 4.82
N ASP A 27 12.74 -10.35 4.05
CA ASP A 27 13.07 -11.78 4.21
C ASP A 27 14.56 -12.02 3.88
N ASP A 28 15.08 -11.40 2.82
CA ASP A 28 16.51 -11.42 2.48
C ASP A 28 17.37 -10.78 3.59
N PHE A 29 16.91 -9.65 4.14
CA PHE A 29 17.62 -8.97 5.22
C PHE A 29 17.69 -9.85 6.47
N ASP A 30 16.56 -10.43 6.88
CA ASP A 30 16.46 -11.32 8.04
C ASP A 30 17.36 -12.55 7.87
N PHE A 31 17.35 -13.18 6.70
CA PHE A 31 18.21 -14.31 6.38
C PHE A 31 19.70 -13.94 6.47
N ASN A 32 20.11 -12.84 5.83
CA ASN A 32 21.50 -12.40 5.83
C ASN A 32 21.97 -12.00 7.23
N TYR A 33 21.12 -11.32 8.01
CA TYR A 33 21.41 -10.92 9.38
C TYR A 33 21.58 -12.14 10.29
N LYS A 34 20.66 -13.12 10.24
CA LYS A 34 20.75 -14.36 11.02
C LYS A 34 21.99 -15.19 10.64
N THR A 35 22.31 -15.25 9.36
CA THR A 35 23.51 -15.95 8.86
C THR A 35 24.80 -15.28 9.35
N LEU A 36 24.85 -13.94 9.35
CA LEU A 36 26.00 -13.21 9.86
C LEU A 36 26.16 -13.41 11.38
N LYS A 37 25.04 -13.33 12.12
CA LYS A 37 25.03 -13.50 13.57
C LYS A 37 25.49 -14.90 14.00
N SER A 38 24.99 -15.95 13.36
CA SER A 38 25.39 -17.32 13.67
C SER A 38 26.86 -17.61 13.34
N GLN A 39 27.40 -16.96 12.31
CA GLN A 39 28.83 -17.01 12.01
C GLN A 39 29.68 -16.25 13.03
N GLY A 40 29.17 -15.13 13.56
CA GLY A 40 29.80 -14.35 14.63
C GLY A 40 29.83 -15.11 15.96
N ASP A 41 28.74 -15.77 16.33
CA ASP A 41 28.65 -16.59 17.55
C ASP A 41 29.57 -17.83 17.52
N MET A 42 30.01 -18.26 16.32
CA MET A 42 31.01 -19.33 16.10
C MET A 42 32.46 -18.82 15.99
N GLN A 43 32.68 -17.50 15.93
CA GLN A 43 33.95 -16.88 15.52
C GLN A 43 34.91 -16.48 16.65
N ASP A 44 34.58 -16.78 17.92
CA ASP A 44 35.52 -16.66 19.06
C ASP A 44 36.80 -17.53 18.91
N LEU A 45 36.97 -18.25 17.80
CA LEU A 45 38.05 -19.21 17.55
C LEU A 45 39.00 -18.88 16.38
N ASN A 46 38.78 -17.87 15.52
CA ASN A 46 39.72 -17.61 14.40
C ASN A 46 39.72 -16.17 13.85
N GLY A 47 40.82 -15.43 14.04
CA GLY A 47 40.95 -13.98 13.79
C GLY A 47 41.04 -13.50 12.33
N ASN A 48 40.78 -14.35 11.33
CA ASN A 48 41.01 -14.02 9.90
C ASN A 48 39.76 -13.48 9.15
N ASN A 49 38.61 -13.32 9.83
CA ASN A 49 37.30 -13.06 9.21
C ASN A 49 36.74 -11.62 9.36
N GLN A 50 37.52 -10.66 9.89
CA GLN A 50 37.00 -9.30 10.13
C GLN A 50 36.63 -8.53 8.85
N SER A 51 37.39 -8.68 7.75
CA SER A 51 37.10 -7.98 6.48
C SER A 51 35.79 -8.44 5.85
N VAL A 52 35.55 -9.76 5.84
CA VAL A 52 34.32 -10.38 5.32
C VAL A 52 33.11 -9.96 6.17
N THR A 53 33.26 -9.96 7.49
CA THR A 53 32.21 -9.50 8.42
C THR A 53 31.85 -8.04 8.16
N ARG A 54 32.84 -7.17 7.98
CA ARG A 54 32.62 -5.75 7.66
C ARG A 54 31.89 -5.57 6.32
N GLN A 55 32.24 -6.34 5.30
CA GLN A 55 31.56 -6.29 3.99
C GLN A 55 30.09 -6.73 4.09
N LYS A 56 29.80 -7.81 4.83
CA LYS A 56 28.42 -8.25 5.07
C LYS A 56 27.61 -7.22 5.86
N MET A 57 28.22 -6.54 6.83
CA MET A 57 27.56 -5.46 7.57
C MET A 57 27.20 -4.28 6.65
N GLN A 58 28.09 -3.88 5.75
CA GLN A 58 27.81 -2.84 4.75
C GLN A 58 26.66 -3.24 3.80
N GLN A 59 26.57 -4.51 3.41
CA GLN A 59 25.45 -5.00 2.60
C GLN A 59 24.12 -4.89 3.36
N LEU A 60 24.09 -5.27 4.65
CA LEU A 60 22.90 -5.12 5.49
C LEU A 60 22.46 -3.66 5.64
N GLU A 61 23.40 -2.73 5.79
CA GLU A 61 23.11 -1.29 5.83
C GLU A 61 22.49 -0.77 4.51
N GLN A 62 23.00 -1.24 3.37
CA GLN A 62 22.43 -0.91 2.06
C GLN A 62 20.99 -1.45 1.92
N MET A 63 20.75 -2.68 2.37
CA MET A 63 19.40 -3.27 2.36
C MET A 63 18.42 -2.48 3.23
N LEU A 64 18.84 -2.06 4.44
CA LEU A 64 18.01 -1.22 5.30
C LEU A 64 17.72 0.16 4.68
N THR A 65 18.69 0.74 4.00
CA THR A 65 18.51 2.01 3.29
C THR A 65 17.49 1.88 2.16
N ALA A 66 17.60 0.82 1.35
CA ALA A 66 16.63 0.52 0.30
C ALA A 66 15.23 0.25 0.87
N LEU A 67 15.15 -0.47 1.99
CA LEU A 67 13.90 -0.75 2.70
C LEU A 67 13.22 0.54 3.18
N ASP A 68 13.98 1.47 3.79
CA ASP A 68 13.46 2.78 4.22
C ASP A 68 12.93 3.60 3.05
N GLN A 69 13.69 3.70 1.95
CA GLN A 69 13.26 4.42 0.75
C GLN A 69 11.96 3.84 0.18
N MET A 70 11.85 2.51 0.08
CA MET A 70 10.65 1.85 -0.40
C MET A 70 9.45 2.07 0.53
N ARG A 71 9.63 1.99 1.85
CA ARG A 71 8.55 2.25 2.81
C ARG A 71 8.07 3.71 2.74
N ARG A 72 8.98 4.68 2.60
CA ARG A 72 8.61 6.09 2.41
C ARG A 72 7.80 6.31 1.13
N SER A 73 8.24 5.70 0.02
CA SER A 73 7.50 5.75 -1.26
C SER A 73 6.10 5.15 -1.11
N ILE A 74 5.96 3.98 -0.49
CA ILE A 74 4.66 3.34 -0.24
C ILE A 74 3.74 4.24 0.60
N VAL A 75 4.24 4.78 1.71
CA VAL A 75 3.43 5.67 2.59
C VAL A 75 2.97 6.92 1.83
N SER A 76 3.85 7.55 1.06
CA SER A 76 3.50 8.72 0.24
C SER A 76 2.45 8.38 -0.83
N GLU A 77 2.58 7.23 -1.48
CA GLU A 77 1.66 6.80 -2.53
C GLU A 77 0.30 6.38 -1.98
N LEU A 78 0.26 5.75 -0.80
CA LEU A 78 -0.96 5.46 -0.06
C LEU A 78 -1.72 6.75 0.29
N ALA A 79 -1.03 7.78 0.80
CA ALA A 79 -1.67 9.07 1.10
C ALA A 79 -2.30 9.70 -0.16
N GLY A 80 -1.57 9.67 -1.28
CA GLY A 80 -2.11 10.16 -2.55
C GLY A 80 -3.25 9.29 -3.11
N LEU A 81 -3.26 7.98 -2.81
CA LEU A 81 -4.32 7.07 -3.25
C LEU A 81 -5.60 7.34 -2.46
N LEU A 82 -5.49 7.50 -1.14
CA LEU A 82 -6.62 7.86 -0.28
C LEU A 82 -7.24 9.20 -0.71
N SER A 83 -6.41 10.18 -1.07
CA SER A 83 -6.88 11.47 -1.60
C SER A 83 -7.65 11.31 -2.91
N ALA A 84 -7.17 10.45 -3.82
CA ALA A 84 -7.86 10.17 -5.08
C ALA A 84 -9.18 9.42 -4.87
N MET A 85 -9.22 8.47 -3.94
CA MET A 85 -10.43 7.77 -3.54
C MET A 85 -11.46 8.72 -2.92
N GLU A 86 -11.04 9.65 -2.06
CA GLU A 86 -11.91 10.66 -1.47
C GLU A 86 -12.55 11.55 -2.53
N TYR A 87 -11.77 11.98 -3.53
CA TYR A 87 -12.30 12.75 -4.66
C TYR A 87 -13.36 11.95 -5.44
N VAL A 88 -13.06 10.71 -5.81
CA VAL A 88 -14.02 9.83 -6.52
C VAL A 88 -15.28 9.62 -5.69
N GLN A 89 -15.13 9.40 -4.38
CA GLN A 89 -16.25 9.20 -3.46
C GLN A 89 -17.16 10.44 -3.42
N LYS A 90 -16.59 11.64 -3.29
CA LYS A 90 -17.35 12.90 -3.28
C LYS A 90 -18.10 13.12 -4.58
N THR A 91 -17.45 12.95 -5.73
CA THR A 91 -18.13 13.07 -7.04
C THR A 91 -19.25 12.03 -7.17
N LEU A 92 -19.06 10.80 -6.69
CA LEU A 92 -20.09 9.77 -6.69
C LEU A 92 -21.31 10.15 -5.84
N THR A 93 -21.09 10.65 -4.62
CA THR A 93 -22.19 10.94 -3.69
C THR A 93 -22.90 12.25 -4.00
N ASP A 94 -22.13 13.28 -4.32
CA ASP A 94 -22.63 14.66 -4.35
C ASP A 94 -23.16 15.04 -5.74
N GLU A 95 -22.66 14.39 -6.79
CA GLU A 95 -23.08 14.65 -8.18
C GLU A 95 -23.89 13.48 -8.74
N GLU A 96 -23.25 12.32 -8.95
CA GLU A 96 -23.87 11.23 -9.73
C GLU A 96 -25.08 10.61 -9.02
N LEU A 97 -24.97 10.33 -7.72
CA LEU A 97 -26.07 9.80 -6.91
C LEU A 97 -27.18 10.84 -6.69
N ALA A 98 -26.80 12.12 -6.51
CA ALA A 98 -27.77 13.20 -6.35
C ALA A 98 -28.59 13.42 -7.62
N ASP A 99 -27.94 13.43 -8.79
CA ASP A 99 -28.59 13.52 -10.09
C ASP A 99 -29.50 12.32 -10.36
N TRP A 100 -29.04 11.11 -10.07
CA TRP A 100 -29.87 9.91 -10.22
C TRP A 100 -31.12 9.96 -9.34
N LYS A 101 -31.00 10.38 -8.07
CA LYS A 101 -32.16 10.55 -7.17
C LYS A 101 -33.16 11.56 -7.73
N ARG A 102 -32.67 12.66 -8.31
CA ARG A 102 -33.53 13.66 -8.96
C ARG A 102 -34.26 13.07 -10.16
N ARG A 103 -33.58 12.32 -11.02
CA ARG A 103 -34.19 11.62 -12.16
C ARG A 103 -35.24 10.61 -11.71
N GLN A 104 -34.97 9.88 -10.63
CA GLN A 104 -35.92 8.94 -10.03
C GLN A 104 -37.20 9.64 -9.56
N GLN A 105 -37.09 10.76 -8.84
CA GLN A 105 -38.24 11.54 -8.39
C GLN A 105 -39.13 11.99 -9.56
N ILE A 106 -38.50 12.49 -10.64
CA ILE A 106 -39.21 12.92 -11.85
C ILE A 106 -39.93 11.74 -12.53
N ALA A 107 -39.27 10.58 -12.63
CA ALA A 107 -39.88 9.39 -13.21
C ALA A 107 -41.11 8.91 -12.40
N CYS A 108 -41.05 8.98 -11.07
CA CYS A 108 -42.16 8.57 -10.19
C CYS A 108 -43.42 9.44 -10.35
N ILE A 109 -43.32 10.66 -10.88
CA ILE A 109 -44.46 11.55 -11.15
C ILE A 109 -44.87 11.55 -12.63
N GLY A 110 -44.46 10.54 -13.40
CA GLY A 110 -44.83 10.37 -14.81
C GLY A 110 -43.85 11.00 -15.81
N GLY A 111 -42.67 11.41 -15.36
CA GLY A 111 -41.59 11.83 -16.25
C GLY A 111 -40.88 10.67 -16.95
N PRO A 112 -39.86 10.94 -17.78
CA PRO A 112 -39.15 9.91 -18.55
C PRO A 112 -38.50 8.83 -17.65
N PRO A 113 -38.58 7.54 -18.00
CA PRO A 113 -38.07 6.44 -17.18
C PRO A 113 -36.54 6.24 -17.35
N ASN A 114 -35.73 7.25 -17.00
CA ASN A 114 -34.26 7.15 -17.05
C ASN A 114 -33.67 6.93 -15.65
N ILE A 115 -33.89 5.73 -15.11
CA ILE A 115 -33.55 5.36 -13.71
C ILE A 115 -32.65 4.13 -13.57
N CYS A 116 -32.03 3.66 -14.66
CA CYS A 116 -31.07 2.54 -14.61
C CYS A 116 -29.92 2.87 -13.64
N LEU A 117 -29.58 1.91 -12.78
CA LEU A 117 -28.58 2.03 -11.72
C LEU A 117 -27.23 1.43 -12.08
N ASP A 118 -27.15 0.60 -13.13
CA ASP A 118 -25.99 -0.24 -13.45
C ASP A 118 -24.67 0.53 -13.45
N ARG A 119 -24.66 1.75 -13.99
CA ARG A 119 -23.45 2.59 -14.03
C ARG A 119 -23.01 3.05 -12.62
N LEU A 120 -23.96 3.47 -11.79
CA LEU A 120 -23.68 3.86 -10.41
C LEU A 120 -23.24 2.65 -9.58
N GLU A 121 -23.92 1.52 -9.73
CA GLU A 121 -23.56 0.27 -9.04
C GLU A 121 -22.15 -0.17 -9.39
N ASN A 122 -21.78 -0.14 -10.68
CA ASN A 122 -20.44 -0.49 -11.14
C ASN A 122 -19.37 0.44 -10.54
N TRP A 123 -19.62 1.75 -10.51
CA TRP A 123 -18.65 2.70 -9.96
C TRP A 123 -18.50 2.60 -8.44
N ILE A 124 -19.61 2.47 -7.71
CA ILE A 124 -19.61 2.31 -6.26
C ILE A 124 -18.91 1.00 -5.89
N THR A 125 -19.22 -0.09 -6.59
CA THR A 125 -18.60 -1.41 -6.36
C THR A 125 -17.10 -1.34 -6.63
N SER A 126 -16.69 -0.76 -7.76
CA SER A 126 -15.27 -0.64 -8.10
C SER A 126 -14.47 0.22 -7.09
N LEU A 127 -15.06 1.30 -6.58
CA LEU A 127 -14.44 2.10 -5.52
C LEU A 127 -14.35 1.29 -4.21
N ALA A 128 -15.42 0.62 -3.81
CA ALA A 128 -15.49 -0.16 -2.57
C ALA A 128 -14.48 -1.32 -2.56
N GLU A 129 -14.34 -2.04 -3.67
CA GLU A 129 -13.33 -3.08 -3.84
C GLU A 129 -11.91 -2.51 -3.69
N SER A 130 -11.66 -1.36 -4.33
CA SER A 130 -10.36 -0.68 -4.24
C SER A 130 -10.04 -0.26 -2.80
N GLN A 131 -11.01 0.31 -2.08
CA GLN A 131 -10.87 0.67 -0.66
C GLN A 131 -10.62 -0.56 0.23
N LEU A 132 -11.31 -1.68 -0.04
CA LEU A 132 -11.11 -2.92 0.70
C LEU A 132 -9.70 -3.48 0.48
N GLN A 133 -9.21 -3.47 -0.76
CA GLN A 133 -7.84 -3.88 -1.08
C GLN A 133 -6.81 -2.97 -0.42
N THR A 134 -6.99 -1.65 -0.47
CA THR A 134 -6.10 -0.70 0.24
C THR A 134 -6.08 -0.95 1.75
N ARG A 135 -7.23 -1.27 2.35
CA ARG A 135 -7.29 -1.66 3.77
C ARG A 135 -6.49 -2.93 4.06
N GLN A 136 -6.54 -3.94 3.18
CA GLN A 136 -5.73 -5.15 3.33
C GLN A 136 -4.23 -4.85 3.18
N GLN A 137 -3.87 -3.99 2.24
CA GLN A 137 -2.51 -3.51 2.04
C GLN A 137 -1.96 -2.79 3.27
N ILE A 138 -2.74 -1.90 3.91
CA ILE A 138 -2.34 -1.23 5.16
C ILE A 138 -2.06 -2.26 6.27
N LYS A 139 -2.93 -3.26 6.45
CA LYS A 139 -2.69 -4.35 7.42
C LYS A 139 -1.41 -5.11 7.12
N LYS A 140 -1.16 -5.45 5.85
CA LYS A 140 0.07 -6.13 5.44
C LYS A 140 1.30 -5.27 5.75
N LEU A 141 1.22 -3.95 5.55
CA LEU A 141 2.29 -3.02 5.87
C LEU A 141 2.59 -2.99 7.38
N GLU A 142 1.56 -3.08 8.22
CA GLU A 142 1.70 -3.21 9.68
C GLU A 142 2.36 -4.54 10.08
N GLU A 143 1.98 -5.65 9.46
CA GLU A 143 2.62 -6.96 9.68
C GLU A 143 4.10 -6.92 9.29
N LEU A 144 4.41 -6.32 8.14
CA LEU A 144 5.78 -6.13 7.67
C LEU A 144 6.59 -5.23 8.61
N GLN A 145 5.98 -4.19 9.16
CA GLN A 145 6.59 -3.35 10.19
C GLN A 145 6.89 -4.14 11.47
N GLN A 146 6.01 -5.06 11.89
CA GLN A 146 6.26 -5.91 13.07
C GLN A 146 7.45 -6.86 12.85
N LYS A 147 7.65 -7.37 11.62
CA LYS A 147 8.80 -8.23 11.29
C LYS A 147 10.14 -7.49 11.38
N VAL A 148 10.21 -6.27 10.83
CA VAL A 148 11.42 -5.41 10.88
C VAL A 148 10.99 -3.97 11.10
N SER A 149 11.50 -3.34 12.16
CA SER A 149 11.31 -1.91 12.43
C SER A 149 12.60 -1.29 12.95
N TYR A 150 12.68 0.02 12.83
CA TYR A 150 13.88 0.80 13.15
C TYR A 150 13.50 2.23 13.57
N LYS A 151 14.47 2.96 14.12
CA LYS A 151 14.25 4.36 14.52
C LYS A 151 13.94 5.22 13.28
N GLY A 152 12.79 5.89 13.28
CA GLY A 152 12.38 6.75 12.17
C GLY A 152 11.62 6.03 11.05
N ASP A 153 11.18 4.80 11.29
CA ASP A 153 10.36 4.00 10.37
C ASP A 153 9.08 4.76 9.97
N PRO A 154 8.89 5.07 8.67
CA PRO A 154 7.77 5.90 8.20
C PRO A 154 6.41 5.25 8.45
N ILE A 155 6.34 3.92 8.55
CA ILE A 155 5.08 3.20 8.82
C ILE A 155 4.60 3.48 10.25
N VAL A 156 5.52 3.57 11.21
CA VAL A 156 5.20 3.87 12.61
C VAL A 156 4.75 5.31 12.78
N GLN A 157 5.38 6.24 12.05
CA GLN A 157 5.08 7.67 12.11
C GLN A 157 3.69 8.02 11.57
N HIS A 158 3.19 7.24 10.62
CA HIS A 158 1.91 7.47 9.94
C HIS A 158 0.87 6.40 10.27
N ARG A 159 1.03 5.70 11.40
CA ARG A 159 0.03 4.75 11.87
C ARG A 159 -1.29 5.53 12.11
N PRO A 160 -2.42 5.09 11.53
CA PRO A 160 -3.72 5.72 11.76
C PRO A 160 -4.17 5.64 13.22
#